data_AF-A5X6A4-F1
#
_entry.id   AF-A5X6A4-F1
#
_cell.length_a   1.000
_cell.length_b   1.000
_cell.length_c   1.000
_cell.angle_alpha   90.00
_cell.angle_beta   90.00
_cell.angle_gamma   90.00
#
_symmetry.space_group_name_H-M   'P 1'
#
loop_
_entity.id
_entity.type
_entity.pdbx_description
1 polymer ?
#
loop_
_entity_poly.entity_id
_entity_poly.type
_entity_poly.pdbx_seq_one_letter_code
_entity_poly.pdbx_strand_id
1 'polypeptide(L)'
;FALATPLSAYAFDSLTVFGDSLSDTGNNGHWTWDSGENKLYDEQLAERYGLTFRPFKEGGSNYAAGGATATPDLNPQDNTANQVQQWLAKNGGRADRNGLYIHWVGGNDLAAALMQPAMAWQIAGNSAVSAAAQVGQLLDVGAGLVVAPNVPNIGAAPMLLEAVITAGLGAAAPPALKAALEALAATQTIDSASRQQAIRNALLAAAATISSNPLIQQLILEQLLAGYHAAAEQASELTDYYNQSEEKGLEQHGGNIARADINGLFKEILANPRAFGLTNTVGMACPPGVPASECSSAMPGFNLSQNYLFADHFHPGPQVHTIIAQYIQSIIVAPVQVTYLNQSIQSMVQDSRATLDSRYQQLRQGENPVGSLGMFGGYRGGYQRYDDNGADGHGNRNNLTVGVDYQLHEQILLGGLIAGSLDKQRSDENYRYNAGGFQAAVFSHLRAGQAWLDGDIHYLSATFSDIQRSITLGALRRVEAGEANGRLWGARLTSGYDFSVMPWLTTGPMLQYTWDYSHVNGYSEKSATSTSMRFGDQNAHSQVGGAGWRLDIRDTTIHSWAQ
;
A
#
# COMPACT_ATOMS: atom_id res chain seq x y z
N PHE A 1 2.63 33.52 6.24
CA PHE A 1 3.89 32.80 6.51
C PHE A 1 3.86 32.27 7.93
N ALA A 2 3.63 30.98 8.10
CA ALA A 2 3.97 30.24 9.30
C ALA A 2 4.99 29.19 8.87
N LEU A 3 6.26 29.42 9.21
CA LEU A 3 7.32 28.44 9.07
C LEU A 3 7.20 27.48 10.27
N ALA A 4 6.24 26.56 10.19
CA ALA A 4 6.35 25.32 10.92
C ALA A 4 7.05 24.34 9.97
N THR A 5 8.28 23.96 10.28
CA THR A 5 8.88 22.77 9.66
C THR A 5 7.97 21.59 10.00
N PRO A 6 7.33 20.91 9.04
CA PRO A 6 6.50 19.76 9.36
C PRO A 6 7.39 18.67 9.95
N LEU A 7 7.14 18.30 11.21
CA LEU A 7 7.65 17.06 11.78
C LEU A 7 7.12 15.89 10.94
N SER A 8 8.01 15.01 10.50
CA SER A 8 7.69 13.79 9.77
C SER A 8 6.70 12.94 10.57
N ALA A 9 5.48 12.78 10.05
CA ALA A 9 4.48 11.90 10.63
C ALA A 9 4.15 10.82 9.60
N TYR A 10 4.90 9.71 9.63
CA TYR A 10 4.40 8.47 9.05
C TYR A 10 3.16 8.03 9.84
N ALA A 11 2.25 7.26 9.21
CA ALA A 11 1.05 6.76 9.87
C ALA A 11 1.35 5.87 11.09
N PHE A 12 2.60 5.42 11.22
CA PHE A 12 3.11 4.64 12.33
C PHE A 12 4.55 5.02 12.67
N ASP A 13 4.94 4.84 13.93
CA ASP A 13 6.25 5.18 14.49
C ASP A 13 6.98 3.96 15.08
N SER A 14 6.39 2.76 14.96
CA SER A 14 6.95 1.50 15.41
C SER A 14 6.55 0.34 14.51
N LEU A 15 7.39 -0.69 14.44
CA LEU A 15 7.16 -1.95 13.75
C LEU A 15 7.38 -3.12 14.72
N THR A 16 6.38 -3.99 14.88
CA THR A 16 6.49 -5.25 15.61
C THR A 16 6.17 -6.41 14.66
N VAL A 17 6.99 -7.47 14.68
CA VAL A 17 6.83 -8.61 13.76
C VAL A 17 6.77 -9.91 14.53
N PHE A 18 5.81 -10.76 14.14
CA PHE A 18 5.61 -12.13 14.60
C PHE A 18 5.63 -13.04 13.38
N GLY A 19 6.29 -14.19 13.49
CA GLY A 19 6.35 -15.11 12.37
C GLY A 19 7.45 -16.14 12.46
N ASP A 20 7.83 -16.62 11.28
CA ASP A 20 8.82 -17.66 11.09
C ASP A 20 10.12 -17.14 10.43
N SER A 21 10.86 -18.02 9.76
CA SER A 21 12.12 -17.71 9.08
C SER A 21 12.00 -16.64 8.01
N LEU A 22 10.82 -16.45 7.39
CA LEU A 22 10.63 -15.39 6.39
C LEU A 22 10.80 -13.98 6.98
N SER A 23 10.64 -13.86 8.31
CA SER A 23 10.74 -12.60 9.04
C SER A 23 11.78 -12.65 10.17
N ASP A 24 12.54 -13.74 10.33
CA ASP A 24 13.49 -13.86 11.43
C ASP A 24 14.79 -13.10 11.11
N THR A 25 15.01 -11.98 11.78
CA THR A 25 16.19 -11.12 11.61
C THR A 25 17.31 -11.45 12.58
N GLY A 26 17.27 -12.64 13.18
CA GLY A 26 18.41 -13.18 13.90
C GLY A 26 18.07 -13.90 15.19
N ASN A 27 16.81 -14.08 15.61
CA ASN A 27 16.47 -14.86 16.81
C ASN A 27 17.02 -16.30 16.69
N ASN A 28 16.64 -17.04 15.65
CA ASN A 28 17.17 -18.38 15.33
C ASN A 28 18.10 -18.37 14.11
N GLY A 29 17.97 -17.39 13.24
CA GLY A 29 18.83 -17.19 12.08
C GLY A 29 18.40 -15.98 11.26
N HIS A 30 19.07 -15.73 10.14
CA HIS A 30 18.69 -14.68 9.19
C HIS A 30 18.65 -15.30 7.79
N TRP A 31 17.46 -15.65 7.28
CA TRP A 31 17.25 -16.67 6.25
C TRP A 31 17.34 -16.16 4.80
N THR A 32 18.46 -15.55 4.47
CA THR A 32 18.85 -15.18 3.11
C THR A 32 20.37 -15.33 2.97
N TRP A 33 20.88 -15.56 1.76
CA TRP A 33 22.34 -15.63 1.57
C TRP A 33 23.00 -14.27 1.77
N ASP A 34 24.28 -14.28 2.14
CA ASP A 34 25.04 -13.08 2.56
C ASP A 34 24.23 -12.26 3.57
N SER A 35 23.71 -12.92 4.61
CA SER A 35 22.82 -12.36 5.64
C SER A 35 23.40 -11.19 6.44
N GLY A 36 24.69 -10.89 6.30
CA GLY A 36 25.30 -9.65 6.82
C GLY A 36 25.12 -8.42 5.92
N GLU A 37 24.75 -8.63 4.66
CA GLU A 37 24.63 -7.59 3.63
C GLU A 37 23.20 -7.48 3.09
N ASN A 38 22.54 -8.62 2.87
CA ASN A 38 21.16 -8.70 2.40
C ASN A 38 20.18 -8.64 3.57
N LYS A 39 19.00 -8.08 3.30
CA LYS A 39 17.95 -7.83 4.29
C LYS A 39 16.67 -8.57 3.96
N LEU A 40 15.97 -9.03 4.99
CA LEU A 40 14.60 -9.52 4.85
C LEU A 40 13.63 -8.38 4.54
N TYR A 41 12.39 -8.73 4.23
CA TYR A 41 11.39 -7.77 3.76
C TYR A 41 10.99 -6.77 4.85
N ASP A 42 10.92 -7.23 6.10
CA ASP A 42 10.54 -6.46 7.28
C ASP A 42 11.65 -5.49 7.71
N GLU A 43 12.92 -5.87 7.57
CA GLU A 43 14.05 -4.95 7.73
C GLU A 43 14.02 -3.83 6.68
N GLN A 44 13.75 -4.18 5.41
CA GLN A 44 13.63 -3.20 4.33
C GLN A 44 12.45 -2.24 4.55
N LEU A 45 11.34 -2.72 5.12
CA LEU A 45 10.21 -1.88 5.54
C LEU A 45 10.63 -0.97 6.70
N ALA A 46 11.25 -1.51 7.75
CA ALA A 46 11.71 -0.71 8.89
C ALA A 46 12.63 0.44 8.47
N GLU A 47 13.62 0.16 7.61
CA GLU A 47 14.54 1.18 7.10
C GLU A 47 13.85 2.27 6.29
N ARG A 48 12.90 1.88 5.43
CA ARG A 48 12.13 2.84 4.63
C ARG A 48 11.36 3.83 5.49
N TYR A 49 10.88 3.40 6.65
CA TYR A 49 10.15 4.23 7.60
C TYR A 49 11.04 4.82 8.70
N GLY A 50 12.36 4.62 8.64
CA GLY A 50 13.31 5.15 9.63
C GLY A 50 13.13 4.53 11.03
N LEU A 51 12.63 3.31 11.11
CA LEU A 51 12.30 2.62 12.37
C LEU A 51 13.50 1.85 12.90
N THR A 52 13.68 1.86 14.22
CA THR A 52 14.64 0.96 14.88
C THR A 52 14.05 -0.45 14.94
N PHE A 53 14.73 -1.42 14.34
CA PHE A 53 14.24 -2.78 14.23
C PHE A 53 15.37 -3.79 14.46
N ARG A 54 15.16 -4.73 15.38
CA ARG A 54 16.14 -5.73 15.86
C ARG A 54 15.43 -6.98 16.36
N PRO A 55 16.11 -8.14 16.40
CA PRO A 55 15.57 -9.36 16.97
C PRO A 55 15.25 -9.22 18.46
N PHE A 56 14.22 -9.94 18.92
CA PHE A 56 13.73 -9.94 20.29
C PHE A 56 14.80 -10.33 21.31
N LYS A 57 15.68 -11.29 20.97
CA LYS A 57 16.78 -11.70 21.86
C LYS A 57 17.79 -10.60 22.15
N GLU A 58 17.82 -9.55 21.32
CA GLU A 58 18.63 -8.33 21.52
C GLU A 58 17.80 -7.18 22.12
N GLY A 59 16.59 -7.47 22.60
CA GLY A 59 15.66 -6.51 23.19
C GLY A 59 14.73 -5.82 22.20
N GLY A 60 14.79 -6.16 20.91
CA GLY A 60 14.02 -5.53 19.83
C GLY A 60 12.55 -5.95 19.74
N SER A 61 11.92 -5.57 18.62
CA SER A 61 10.50 -5.75 18.33
C SER A 61 10.21 -6.81 17.27
N ASN A 62 11.23 -7.52 16.78
CA ASN A 62 11.05 -8.69 15.93
C ASN A 62 11.05 -9.97 16.76
N TYR A 63 9.88 -10.58 16.93
CA TYR A 63 9.70 -11.83 17.67
C TYR A 63 9.73 -13.06 16.76
N ALA A 64 9.80 -12.88 15.43
CA ALA A 64 9.81 -13.99 14.50
C ALA A 64 11.04 -14.87 14.71
N ALA A 65 10.86 -16.18 14.55
CA ALA A 65 11.90 -17.17 14.82
C ALA A 65 11.87 -18.26 13.76
N GLY A 66 13.01 -18.59 13.18
CA GLY A 66 13.14 -19.64 12.18
C GLY A 66 12.58 -20.97 12.67
N GLY A 67 11.73 -21.59 11.84
CA GLY A 67 11.03 -22.84 12.17
C GLY A 67 9.73 -22.66 12.97
N ALA A 68 9.31 -21.42 13.26
CA ALA A 68 8.08 -21.20 14.01
C ALA A 68 6.83 -21.70 13.28
N THR A 69 5.92 -22.32 14.03
CA THR A 69 4.58 -22.72 13.58
C THR A 69 3.50 -21.83 14.20
N ALA A 70 2.26 -21.90 13.70
CA ALA A 70 1.17 -21.10 14.25
C ALA A 70 0.77 -21.52 15.68
N THR A 71 1.05 -22.77 16.05
CA THR A 71 0.70 -23.37 17.35
C THR A 71 1.90 -24.07 17.98
N PRO A 72 1.93 -24.23 19.31
CA PRO A 72 2.98 -24.97 20.01
C PRO A 72 2.92 -26.49 19.78
N ASP A 73 1.83 -27.04 19.25
CA ASP A 73 1.65 -28.49 19.08
C ASP A 73 2.65 -29.09 18.08
N LEU A 74 3.00 -28.33 17.03
CA LEU A 74 3.96 -28.75 16.01
C LEU A 74 5.40 -28.39 16.41
N ASN A 75 5.58 -27.18 16.96
CA ASN A 75 6.87 -26.72 17.47
C ASN A 75 6.68 -25.99 18.82
N PRO A 76 6.89 -26.69 19.95
CA PRO A 76 6.73 -26.11 21.27
C PRO A 76 7.74 -25.01 21.61
N GLN A 77 8.91 -25.01 20.95
CA GLN A 77 9.98 -24.05 21.21
C GLN A 77 9.72 -22.74 20.47
N ASP A 78 9.41 -22.83 19.17
CA ASP A 78 9.19 -21.66 18.31
C ASP A 78 7.78 -21.71 17.73
N ASN A 79 6.92 -20.78 18.15
CA ASN A 79 5.58 -20.61 17.58
C ASN A 79 5.05 -19.20 17.82
N THR A 80 4.21 -18.72 16.90
CA THR A 80 3.69 -17.35 16.96
C THR A 80 2.73 -17.11 18.12
N ALA A 81 2.01 -18.14 18.59
CA ALA A 81 1.15 -18.02 19.76
C ALA A 81 1.94 -17.62 21.01
N ASN A 82 3.09 -18.25 21.25
CA ASN A 82 3.99 -17.89 22.33
C ASN A 82 4.64 -16.52 22.09
N GLN A 83 5.04 -16.20 20.86
CA GLN A 83 5.62 -14.89 20.52
C GLN A 83 4.65 -13.74 20.87
N VAL A 84 3.38 -13.86 20.49
CA VAL A 84 2.33 -12.86 20.79
C VAL A 84 2.11 -12.75 22.30
N GLN A 85 2.05 -13.87 23.03
CA GLN A 85 1.91 -13.86 24.49
C GLN A 85 3.10 -13.18 25.18
N GLN A 86 4.33 -13.47 24.74
CA GLN A 86 5.54 -12.86 25.29
C GLN A 86 5.57 -11.34 25.05
N TRP A 87 5.20 -10.90 23.84
CA TRP A 87 5.08 -9.49 23.51
C TRP A 87 4.01 -8.79 24.36
N LEU A 88 2.82 -9.39 24.50
CA LEU A 88 1.74 -8.86 25.35
C LEU A 88 2.22 -8.69 26.80
N ALA A 89 2.91 -9.69 27.35
CA ALA A 89 3.45 -9.63 28.70
C ALA A 89 4.48 -8.50 28.86
N LYS A 90 5.36 -8.29 27.87
CA LYS A 90 6.36 -7.22 27.87
C LYS A 90 5.74 -5.82 27.74
N ASN A 91 4.61 -5.70 27.03
CA ASN A 91 3.96 -4.42 26.72
C ASN A 91 2.77 -4.08 27.62
N GLY A 92 2.62 -4.75 28.77
CA GLY A 92 1.54 -4.47 29.72
C GLY A 92 0.14 -4.80 29.19
N GLY A 93 0.06 -5.76 28.25
CA GLY A 93 -1.19 -6.26 27.68
C GLY A 93 -1.88 -5.30 26.71
N ARG A 94 -1.15 -4.33 26.14
CA ARG A 94 -1.69 -3.36 25.18
C ARG A 94 -0.78 -3.19 23.97
N ALA A 95 -1.40 -2.99 22.83
CA ALA A 95 -0.72 -2.53 21.62
C ALA A 95 -0.62 -1.01 21.58
N ASP A 96 0.33 -0.50 20.81
CA ASP A 96 0.28 0.87 20.30
C ASP A 96 -0.69 0.96 19.12
N ARG A 97 -1.64 1.91 19.22
CA ARG A 97 -2.62 2.24 18.16
C ARG A 97 -1.98 2.91 16.95
N ASN A 98 -0.78 3.47 17.12
CA ASN A 98 0.04 4.03 16.05
C ASN A 98 1.11 3.02 15.58
N GLY A 99 1.08 1.77 16.06
CA GLY A 99 2.05 0.75 15.65
C GLY A 99 1.65 0.04 14.35
N LEU A 100 2.66 -0.30 13.55
CA LEU A 100 2.56 -1.29 12.49
C LEU A 100 2.93 -2.68 13.04
N TYR A 101 2.07 -3.66 12.78
CA TYR A 101 2.27 -5.04 13.18
C TYR A 101 2.29 -5.93 11.95
N ILE A 102 3.17 -6.92 11.92
CA ILE A 102 3.15 -7.97 10.90
C ILE A 102 3.03 -9.32 11.60
N HIS A 103 2.07 -10.13 11.16
CA HIS A 103 1.91 -11.52 11.60
C HIS A 103 1.93 -12.40 10.36
N TRP A 104 3.00 -13.18 10.18
CA TRP A 104 3.16 -14.04 9.01
C TRP A 104 3.69 -15.42 9.40
N VAL A 105 2.84 -16.43 9.28
CA VAL A 105 3.16 -17.82 9.64
C VAL A 105 2.35 -18.79 8.79
N GLY A 106 2.81 -20.03 8.69
CA GLY A 106 2.07 -21.15 8.10
C GLY A 106 2.91 -22.01 7.15
N GLY A 107 4.06 -21.51 6.69
CA GLY A 107 4.97 -22.28 5.84
C GLY A 107 5.46 -23.57 6.52
N ASN A 108 5.92 -23.46 7.76
CA ASN A 108 6.36 -24.62 8.55
C ASN A 108 5.21 -25.57 8.90
N ASP A 109 4.02 -25.04 9.16
CA ASP A 109 2.82 -25.84 9.44
C ASP A 109 2.43 -26.69 8.22
N LEU A 110 2.48 -26.12 7.02
CA LEU A 110 2.20 -26.83 5.77
C LEU A 110 3.31 -27.83 5.43
N ALA A 111 4.58 -27.50 5.69
CA ALA A 111 5.68 -28.45 5.56
C ALA A 111 5.51 -29.66 6.51
N ALA A 112 5.09 -29.42 7.75
CA ALA A 112 4.77 -30.47 8.71
C ALA A 112 3.55 -31.30 8.26
N ALA A 113 2.51 -30.65 7.70
CA ALA A 113 1.33 -31.31 7.16
C ALA A 113 1.69 -32.30 6.03
N LEU A 114 2.61 -31.93 5.14
CA LEU A 114 3.09 -32.82 4.06
C LEU A 114 3.82 -34.06 4.60
N MET A 115 4.49 -33.95 5.75
CA MET A 115 5.13 -35.09 6.42
C MET A 115 4.15 -35.97 7.20
N GLN A 116 2.90 -35.52 7.40
CA GLN A 116 1.86 -36.24 8.12
C GLN A 116 0.55 -36.32 7.31
N PRO A 117 0.50 -37.09 6.20
CA PRO A 117 -0.63 -37.05 5.26
C PRO A 117 -2.00 -37.35 5.88
N ALA A 118 -2.05 -38.20 6.92
CA ALA A 118 -3.30 -38.53 7.63
C ALA A 118 -3.87 -37.35 8.44
N MET A 119 -3.02 -36.41 8.86
CA MET A 119 -3.39 -35.25 9.67
C MET A 119 -3.26 -33.92 8.91
N ALA A 120 -2.83 -33.95 7.65
CA ALA A 120 -2.43 -32.76 6.90
C ALA A 120 -3.49 -31.64 6.90
N TRP A 121 -4.75 -31.99 6.61
CA TRP A 121 -5.87 -31.04 6.60
C TRP A 121 -6.21 -30.51 7.99
N GLN A 122 -6.12 -31.35 9.03
CA GLN A 122 -6.32 -30.92 10.41
C GLN A 122 -5.23 -29.96 10.86
N ILE A 123 -3.97 -30.25 10.53
CA ILE A 123 -2.82 -29.38 10.81
C ILE A 123 -3.02 -28.02 10.13
N ALA A 124 -3.25 -28.02 8.81
CA ALA A 124 -3.44 -26.79 8.06
C ALA A 124 -4.62 -25.94 8.59
N GLY A 125 -5.76 -26.59 8.90
CA GLY A 125 -6.96 -25.89 9.38
C GLY A 125 -6.77 -25.31 10.78
N ASN A 126 -6.23 -26.10 11.72
CA ASN A 126 -5.98 -25.64 13.09
C ASN A 126 -4.98 -24.48 13.13
N SER A 127 -3.90 -24.58 12.36
CA SER A 127 -2.88 -23.55 12.27
C SER A 127 -3.42 -22.25 11.66
N ALA A 128 -4.19 -22.33 10.57
CA ALA A 128 -4.80 -21.16 9.94
C ALA A 128 -5.78 -20.43 10.88
N VAL A 129 -6.63 -21.18 11.60
CA VAL A 129 -7.55 -20.61 12.59
C VAL A 129 -6.79 -19.97 13.75
N SER A 130 -5.70 -20.61 14.21
CA SER A 130 -4.84 -20.05 15.26
C SER A 130 -4.16 -18.76 14.82
N ALA A 131 -3.62 -18.70 13.60
CA ALA A 131 -2.99 -17.50 13.05
C ALA A 131 -3.97 -16.33 12.98
N ALA A 132 -5.18 -16.55 12.44
CA ALA A 132 -6.23 -15.55 12.40
C ALA A 132 -6.64 -15.07 13.82
N ALA A 133 -6.79 -15.99 14.77
CA ALA A 133 -7.13 -15.66 16.14
C ALA A 133 -6.05 -14.80 16.83
N GLN A 134 -4.76 -15.04 16.53
CA GLN A 134 -3.66 -14.22 17.04
C GLN A 134 -3.67 -12.81 16.46
N VAL A 135 -3.98 -12.64 15.16
CA VAL A 135 -4.23 -11.32 14.57
C VAL A 135 -5.39 -10.62 15.28
N GLY A 136 -6.48 -11.35 15.54
CA GLY A 136 -7.60 -10.87 16.36
C GLY A 136 -7.17 -10.38 17.74
N GLN A 137 -6.30 -11.14 18.43
CA GLN A 137 -5.76 -10.73 19.74
C GLN A 137 -4.98 -9.41 19.68
N LEU A 138 -4.17 -9.19 18.64
CA LEU A 138 -3.45 -7.92 18.46
C LEU A 138 -4.44 -6.75 18.32
N LEU A 139 -5.51 -6.93 17.54
CA LEU A 139 -6.55 -5.91 17.33
C LEU A 139 -7.34 -5.65 18.61
N ASP A 140 -7.71 -6.69 19.35
CA ASP A 140 -8.46 -6.61 20.61
C ASP A 140 -7.70 -5.81 21.69
N VAL A 141 -6.36 -5.85 21.67
CA VAL A 141 -5.51 -5.07 22.59
C VAL A 141 -5.11 -3.69 22.02
N GLY A 142 -5.67 -3.29 20.88
CA GLY A 142 -5.59 -1.93 20.33
C GLY A 142 -4.57 -1.72 19.22
N ALA A 143 -4.14 -2.77 18.50
CA ALA A 143 -3.16 -2.61 17.42
C ALA A 143 -3.68 -1.68 16.32
N GLY A 144 -2.79 -0.80 15.84
CA GLY A 144 -3.10 0.21 14.82
C GLY A 144 -3.40 -0.36 13.44
N LEU A 145 -2.42 -1.04 12.84
CA LEU A 145 -2.54 -1.76 11.57
C LEU A 145 -1.82 -3.11 11.70
N VAL A 146 -2.52 -4.21 11.40
CA VAL A 146 -1.90 -5.55 11.32
C VAL A 146 -1.84 -6.00 9.88
N VAL A 147 -0.64 -6.14 9.34
CA VAL A 147 -0.39 -6.77 8.04
C VAL A 147 -0.35 -8.29 8.24
N ALA A 148 -1.21 -9.00 7.53
CA ALA A 148 -1.27 -10.45 7.51
C ALA A 148 -1.00 -10.94 6.08
N PRO A 149 0.24 -11.29 5.72
CA PRO A 149 0.54 -11.88 4.43
C PRO A 149 0.09 -13.35 4.37
N ASN A 150 -0.32 -13.83 3.19
CA ASN A 150 -0.76 -15.23 3.04
C ASN A 150 0.45 -16.14 2.74
N VAL A 151 0.27 -17.44 2.90
CA VAL A 151 1.34 -18.41 2.69
C VAL A 151 1.53 -18.62 1.18
N PRO A 152 2.74 -18.42 0.62
CA PRO A 152 3.01 -18.74 -0.77
C PRO A 152 2.89 -20.24 -1.01
N ASN A 153 2.50 -20.64 -2.23
CA ASN A 153 2.34 -22.05 -2.58
C ASN A 153 3.63 -22.86 -2.38
N ILE A 154 3.67 -23.64 -1.29
CA ILE A 154 4.82 -24.46 -0.92
C ILE A 154 5.07 -25.62 -1.91
N GLY A 155 4.08 -25.97 -2.74
CA GLY A 155 4.22 -26.98 -3.80
C GLY A 155 5.18 -26.58 -4.92
N ALA A 156 5.58 -25.30 -4.98
CA ALA A 156 6.56 -24.82 -5.95
C ALA A 156 8.01 -24.79 -5.42
N ALA A 157 8.22 -25.01 -4.12
CA ALA A 157 9.53 -24.94 -3.48
C ALA A 157 10.44 -26.12 -3.90
N PRO A 158 11.77 -25.91 -4.00
CA PRO A 158 12.71 -26.98 -4.35
C PRO A 158 12.64 -28.20 -3.42
N MET A 159 12.30 -28.00 -2.13
CA MET A 159 12.14 -29.08 -1.15
C MET A 159 11.20 -30.19 -1.62
N LEU A 160 10.20 -29.88 -2.45
CA LEU A 160 9.24 -30.87 -2.92
C LEU A 160 9.90 -31.86 -3.90
N LEU A 161 10.73 -31.36 -4.81
CA LEU A 161 11.51 -32.21 -5.71
C LEU A 161 12.46 -33.10 -4.91
N GLU A 162 13.12 -32.52 -3.90
CA GLU A 162 14.03 -33.25 -3.01
C GLU A 162 13.31 -34.39 -2.27
N ALA A 163 12.12 -34.10 -1.73
CA ALA A 163 11.29 -35.08 -1.04
C ALA A 163 10.86 -36.22 -1.97
N VAL A 164 10.44 -35.91 -3.21
CA VAL A 164 10.00 -36.91 -4.19
C VAL A 164 11.15 -37.82 -4.62
N ILE A 165 12.34 -37.26 -4.88
CA ILE A 165 13.53 -38.06 -5.23
C ILE A 165 13.92 -38.95 -4.04
N THR A 166 13.92 -38.40 -2.82
CA THR A 166 14.27 -39.13 -1.60
C THR A 166 13.31 -40.29 -1.35
N ALA A 167 12.00 -40.04 -1.41
CA ALA A 167 10.98 -41.06 -1.21
C ALA A 167 10.96 -42.11 -2.34
N GLY A 168 11.13 -41.67 -3.59
CA GLY A 168 11.06 -42.54 -4.76
C GLY A 168 12.28 -43.46 -4.94
N LEU A 169 13.48 -43.01 -4.55
CA LEU A 169 14.74 -43.73 -4.79
C LEU A 169 15.40 -44.27 -3.52
N GLY A 170 14.93 -43.89 -2.33
CA GLY A 170 15.44 -44.37 -1.05
C GLY A 170 16.95 -44.18 -0.90
N ALA A 171 17.69 -45.26 -0.63
CA ALA A 171 19.13 -45.21 -0.42
C ALA A 171 19.94 -44.70 -1.65
N ALA A 172 19.36 -44.73 -2.85
CA ALA A 172 20.01 -44.22 -4.05
C ALA A 172 19.77 -42.72 -4.30
N ALA A 173 19.00 -42.04 -3.44
CA ALA A 173 18.66 -40.64 -3.58
C ALA A 173 19.84 -39.66 -3.54
N PRO A 174 20.90 -39.81 -2.71
CA PRO A 174 21.95 -38.79 -2.61
C PRO A 174 22.65 -38.42 -3.94
N PRO A 175 23.16 -39.37 -4.75
CA PRO A 175 23.73 -39.02 -6.06
C PRO A 175 22.66 -38.50 -7.05
N ALA A 176 21.42 -38.99 -6.94
CA ALA A 176 20.32 -38.58 -7.80
C ALA A 176 19.87 -37.12 -7.54
N LEU A 177 19.80 -36.72 -6.27
CA LEU A 177 19.52 -35.35 -5.84
C LEU A 177 20.57 -34.39 -6.38
N LYS A 178 21.86 -34.74 -6.22
CA LYS A 178 22.95 -33.94 -6.76
C LYS A 178 22.80 -33.72 -8.27
N ALA A 179 22.56 -34.78 -9.03
CA ALA A 179 22.38 -34.69 -10.48
C ALA A 179 21.15 -33.84 -10.87
N ALA A 180 20.03 -33.99 -10.15
CA ALA A 180 18.83 -33.19 -10.37
C ALA A 180 19.07 -31.70 -10.10
N LEU A 181 19.69 -31.36 -8.98
CA LEU A 181 19.97 -29.97 -8.60
C LEU A 181 20.97 -29.30 -9.55
N GLU A 182 21.99 -30.02 -10.02
CA GLU A 182 22.91 -29.54 -11.07
C GLU A 182 22.16 -29.26 -12.39
N ALA A 183 21.20 -30.11 -12.78
CA ALA A 183 20.38 -29.89 -13.96
C ALA A 183 19.45 -28.67 -13.84
N LEU A 184 18.86 -28.44 -12.66
CA LEU A 184 18.06 -27.24 -12.38
C LEU A 184 18.91 -25.97 -12.41
N ALA A 185 20.10 -26.02 -11.83
CA ALA A 185 21.06 -24.91 -11.81
C ALA A 185 21.55 -24.51 -13.22
N ALA A 186 21.56 -25.45 -14.17
CA ALA A 186 21.96 -25.21 -15.56
C ALA A 186 20.85 -24.69 -16.47
N THR A 187 19.59 -24.66 -16.01
CA THR A 187 18.42 -24.33 -16.84
C THR A 187 17.79 -23.02 -16.39
N GLN A 188 17.44 -22.14 -17.34
CA GLN A 188 16.59 -20.98 -17.05
C GLN A 188 15.11 -21.40 -17.05
N THR A 189 14.32 -20.87 -16.13
CA THR A 189 12.86 -21.09 -16.05
C THR A 189 12.16 -19.74 -16.11
N ILE A 190 11.99 -19.25 -17.33
CA ILE A 190 11.57 -17.88 -17.66
C ILE A 190 10.06 -17.77 -17.91
N ASP A 191 9.37 -18.90 -17.87
CA ASP A 191 7.93 -19.07 -18.01
C ASP A 191 7.55 -20.47 -17.46
N SER A 192 6.24 -20.77 -17.42
CA SER A 192 5.73 -22.05 -16.93
C SER A 192 6.23 -23.26 -17.74
N ALA A 193 6.42 -23.12 -19.06
CA ALA A 193 6.80 -24.23 -19.93
C ALA A 193 8.26 -24.64 -19.71
N SER A 194 9.17 -23.67 -19.67
CA SER A 194 10.59 -23.88 -19.34
C SER A 194 10.76 -24.41 -17.91
N ARG A 195 9.93 -23.96 -16.95
CA ARG A 195 9.92 -24.52 -15.59
C ARG A 195 9.55 -26.01 -15.57
N GLN A 196 8.48 -26.40 -16.26
CA GLN A 196 8.07 -27.82 -16.35
C GLN A 196 9.14 -28.67 -17.04
N GLN A 197 9.77 -28.15 -18.10
CA GLN A 197 10.85 -28.84 -18.78
C GLN A 197 12.10 -28.99 -17.88
N ALA A 198 12.45 -27.97 -17.10
CA ALA A 198 13.56 -28.04 -16.15
C ALA A 198 13.35 -29.14 -15.11
N ILE A 199 12.13 -29.26 -14.55
CA ILE A 199 11.77 -30.34 -13.62
C ILE A 199 11.92 -31.71 -14.27
N ARG A 200 11.37 -31.88 -15.49
CA ARG A 200 11.51 -33.14 -16.24
C ARG A 200 12.97 -33.50 -16.46
N ASN A 201 13.79 -32.53 -16.87
CA ASN A 201 15.23 -32.74 -17.11
C ASN A 201 15.96 -33.12 -15.82
N ALA A 202 15.62 -32.48 -14.70
CA ALA A 202 16.21 -32.78 -13.40
C ALA A 202 15.87 -34.20 -12.92
N LEU A 203 14.61 -34.62 -13.06
CA LEU A 203 14.19 -35.98 -12.72
C LEU A 203 14.80 -37.02 -13.67
N LEU A 204 15.02 -36.68 -14.94
CA LEU A 204 15.74 -37.54 -15.87
C LEU A 204 17.22 -37.67 -15.49
N ALA A 205 17.86 -36.58 -15.08
CA ALA A 205 19.24 -36.60 -14.57
C ALA A 205 19.35 -37.48 -13.31
N ALA A 206 18.39 -37.38 -12.40
CA ALA A 206 18.27 -38.29 -11.25
C ALA A 206 18.15 -39.76 -11.69
N ALA A 207 17.24 -40.07 -12.63
CA ALA A 207 17.04 -41.42 -13.15
C ALA A 207 18.31 -42.00 -13.82
N ALA A 208 19.10 -41.15 -14.50
CA ALA A 208 20.35 -41.55 -15.14
C ALA A 208 21.44 -41.99 -14.15
N THR A 209 21.36 -41.57 -12.88
CA THR A 209 22.27 -42.07 -11.83
C THR A 209 21.95 -43.51 -11.40
N ILE A 210 20.74 -43.98 -11.66
CA ILE A 210 20.26 -45.31 -11.24
C ILE A 210 20.55 -46.37 -12.32
N SER A 211 20.39 -46.02 -13.59
CA SER A 211 20.61 -46.94 -14.71
C SER A 211 21.08 -46.22 -15.96
N SER A 212 21.95 -46.86 -16.74
CA SER A 212 22.36 -46.41 -18.07
C SER A 212 21.42 -46.88 -19.19
N ASN A 213 20.43 -47.73 -18.88
CA ASN A 213 19.46 -48.22 -19.86
C ASN A 213 18.35 -47.18 -20.08
N PRO A 214 18.15 -46.65 -21.32
CA PRO A 214 17.14 -45.63 -21.59
C PRO A 214 15.71 -46.02 -21.22
N LEU A 215 15.34 -47.30 -21.34
CA LEU A 215 14.01 -47.78 -20.96
C LEU A 215 13.80 -47.72 -19.44
N ILE A 216 14.83 -48.07 -18.66
CA ILE A 216 14.76 -48.02 -17.20
C ILE A 216 14.75 -46.56 -16.72
N GLN A 217 15.56 -45.70 -17.34
CA GLN A 217 15.54 -44.25 -17.04
C GLN A 217 14.15 -43.65 -17.28
N GLN A 218 13.50 -44.01 -18.40
CA GLN A 218 12.17 -43.52 -18.73
C GLN A 218 11.11 -43.98 -17.72
N LEU A 219 11.16 -45.24 -17.26
CA LEU A 219 10.25 -45.76 -16.24
C LEU A 219 10.42 -45.05 -14.89
N ILE A 220 11.68 -44.82 -14.47
CA ILE A 220 11.96 -44.08 -13.23
C ILE A 220 11.50 -42.63 -13.35
N LEU A 221 11.78 -41.99 -14.50
CA LEU A 221 11.31 -40.63 -14.78
C LEU A 221 9.79 -40.52 -14.68
N GLU A 222 9.05 -41.44 -15.29
CA GLU A 222 7.58 -41.44 -15.24
C GLU A 222 7.05 -41.61 -13.81
N GLN A 223 7.66 -42.50 -13.01
CA GLN A 223 7.31 -42.67 -11.61
C GLN A 223 7.59 -41.40 -10.78
N LEU A 224 8.77 -40.79 -10.95
CA LEU A 224 9.14 -39.58 -10.22
C LEU A 224 8.30 -38.38 -10.64
N LEU A 225 7.97 -38.23 -11.92
CA LEU A 225 7.08 -37.17 -12.41
C LEU A 225 5.67 -37.32 -11.84
N ALA A 226 5.12 -38.54 -11.84
CA ALA A 226 3.82 -38.80 -11.25
C ALA A 226 3.81 -38.46 -9.75
N GLY A 227 4.86 -38.86 -9.02
CA GLY A 227 5.04 -38.51 -7.61
C GLY A 227 5.16 -36.99 -7.39
N TYR A 228 5.93 -36.29 -8.23
CA TYR A 228 6.09 -34.85 -8.15
C TYR A 228 4.77 -34.11 -8.40
N HIS A 229 4.01 -34.49 -9.44
CA HIS A 229 2.73 -33.85 -9.74
C HIS A 229 1.72 -34.08 -8.62
N ALA A 230 1.59 -35.29 -8.10
CA ALA A 230 0.68 -35.59 -6.99
C ALA A 230 1.06 -34.81 -5.72
N ALA A 231 2.35 -34.77 -5.39
CA ALA A 231 2.82 -34.04 -4.22
C ALA A 231 2.64 -32.51 -4.38
N ALA A 232 2.86 -31.97 -5.59
CA ALA A 232 2.70 -30.55 -5.89
C ALA A 232 1.23 -30.11 -5.84
N GLU A 233 0.33 -30.94 -6.35
CA GLU A 233 -1.12 -30.74 -6.29
C GLU A 233 -1.58 -30.73 -4.84
N GLN A 234 -1.24 -31.76 -4.06
CA GLN A 234 -1.59 -31.84 -2.64
C GLN A 234 -1.06 -30.65 -1.83
N ALA A 235 0.20 -30.26 -2.04
CA ALA A 235 0.80 -29.11 -1.37
C ALA A 235 0.11 -27.78 -1.75
N SER A 236 -0.30 -27.63 -3.02
CA SER A 236 -1.05 -26.47 -3.49
C SER A 236 -2.44 -26.41 -2.86
N GLU A 237 -3.16 -27.54 -2.81
CA GLU A 237 -4.48 -27.63 -2.19
C GLU A 237 -4.45 -27.32 -0.69
N LEU A 238 -3.46 -27.85 0.04
CA LEU A 238 -3.27 -27.54 1.46
C LEU A 238 -2.94 -26.06 1.67
N THR A 239 -2.12 -25.45 0.80
CA THR A 239 -1.81 -24.01 0.88
C THR A 239 -3.07 -23.16 0.64
N ASP A 240 -3.84 -23.48 -0.40
CA ASP A 240 -5.06 -22.75 -0.70
C ASP A 240 -6.11 -22.93 0.43
N TYR A 241 -6.20 -24.11 1.04
CA TYR A 241 -7.06 -24.38 2.19
C TYR A 241 -6.64 -23.61 3.46
N TYR A 242 -5.34 -23.57 3.77
CA TYR A 242 -4.80 -22.76 4.87
C TYR A 242 -5.17 -21.29 4.66
N ASN A 243 -4.84 -20.73 3.50
CA ASN A 243 -5.05 -19.32 3.20
C ASN A 243 -6.54 -18.93 3.24
N GLN A 244 -7.43 -19.78 2.71
CA GLN A 244 -8.88 -19.56 2.77
C GLN A 244 -9.44 -19.68 4.20
N SER A 245 -8.89 -20.58 5.02
CA SER A 245 -9.33 -20.78 6.40
C SER A 245 -8.90 -19.61 7.28
N GLU A 246 -7.67 -19.12 7.09
CA GLU A 246 -7.16 -17.92 7.75
C GLU A 246 -7.99 -16.70 7.36
N GLU A 247 -8.27 -16.50 6.07
CA GLU A 247 -9.11 -15.39 5.58
C GLU A 247 -10.48 -15.36 6.26
N LYS A 248 -11.18 -16.51 6.29
CA LYS A 248 -12.47 -16.63 6.97
C LYS A 248 -12.40 -16.36 8.47
N GLY A 249 -11.24 -16.59 9.09
CA GLY A 249 -10.99 -16.23 10.48
C GLY A 249 -10.80 -14.73 10.63
N LEU A 250 -9.97 -14.11 9.79
CA LEU A 250 -9.70 -12.67 9.79
C LEU A 250 -10.97 -11.85 9.55
N GLU A 251 -11.85 -12.29 8.64
CA GLU A 251 -13.16 -11.65 8.35
C GLU A 251 -14.09 -11.59 9.57
N GLN A 252 -13.87 -12.42 10.61
CA GLN A 252 -14.66 -12.39 11.85
C GLN A 252 -14.19 -11.31 12.83
N HIS A 253 -13.04 -10.70 12.59
CA HIS A 253 -12.47 -9.66 13.43
C HIS A 253 -12.70 -8.28 12.81
N GLY A 254 -13.03 -7.29 13.66
CA GLY A 254 -13.01 -5.88 13.28
C GLY A 254 -11.60 -5.29 13.40
N GLY A 255 -11.43 -4.04 13.00
CA GLY A 255 -10.14 -3.34 13.07
C GLY A 255 -9.42 -3.27 11.72
N ASN A 256 -8.17 -2.81 11.75
CA ASN A 256 -7.41 -2.53 10.53
C ASN A 256 -6.48 -3.70 10.20
N ILE A 257 -6.95 -4.58 9.32
CA ILE A 257 -6.17 -5.70 8.77
C ILE A 257 -5.78 -5.34 7.33
N ALA A 258 -4.48 -5.40 7.03
CA ALA A 258 -3.96 -5.36 5.67
C ALA A 258 -3.60 -6.76 5.21
N ARG A 259 -4.45 -7.37 4.39
CA ARG A 259 -4.19 -8.68 3.79
C ARG A 259 -3.25 -8.52 2.58
N ALA A 260 -2.05 -9.11 2.65
CA ALA A 260 -1.13 -9.15 1.51
C ALA A 260 -1.22 -10.51 0.79
N ASP A 261 -1.65 -10.51 -0.47
CA ASP A 261 -1.78 -11.71 -1.31
C ASP A 261 -0.42 -12.12 -1.92
N ILE A 262 0.49 -12.55 -1.04
CA ILE A 262 1.81 -13.07 -1.42
C ILE A 262 1.72 -14.29 -2.32
N ASN A 263 0.73 -15.18 -2.11
CA ASN A 263 0.51 -16.36 -2.94
C ASN A 263 0.07 -15.98 -4.36
N GLY A 264 -0.82 -14.99 -4.50
CA GLY A 264 -1.18 -14.41 -5.80
C GLY A 264 0.02 -13.81 -6.50
N LEU A 265 0.80 -12.98 -5.81
CA LEU A 265 2.05 -12.41 -6.33
C LEU A 265 3.06 -13.50 -6.71
N PHE A 266 3.18 -14.54 -5.90
CA PHE A 266 4.06 -15.68 -6.16
C PHE A 266 3.62 -16.46 -7.40
N LYS A 267 2.31 -16.68 -7.59
CA LYS A 267 1.75 -17.28 -8.82
C LYS A 267 2.03 -16.41 -10.04
N GLU A 268 1.98 -15.08 -9.93
CA GLU A 268 2.39 -14.15 -11.00
C GLU A 268 3.89 -14.23 -11.32
N ILE A 269 4.75 -14.32 -10.30
CA ILE A 269 6.19 -14.53 -10.46
C ILE A 269 6.46 -15.82 -11.22
N LEU A 270 5.82 -16.93 -10.84
CA LEU A 270 6.00 -18.21 -11.54
C LEU A 270 5.52 -18.16 -13.01
N ALA A 271 4.48 -17.37 -13.29
CA ALA A 271 3.95 -17.20 -14.64
C ALA A 271 4.85 -16.35 -15.55
N ASN A 272 5.47 -15.29 -15.01
CA ASN A 272 6.37 -14.40 -15.76
C ASN A 272 7.59 -13.94 -14.93
N PRO A 273 8.56 -14.84 -14.63
CA PRO A 273 9.70 -14.55 -13.77
C PRO A 273 10.56 -13.38 -14.24
N ARG A 274 10.77 -13.26 -15.57
CA ARG A 274 11.61 -12.22 -16.16
C ARG A 274 11.09 -10.81 -15.91
N ALA A 275 9.77 -10.63 -15.84
CA ALA A 275 9.19 -9.33 -15.53
C ALA A 275 9.64 -8.82 -14.16
N PHE A 276 9.79 -9.72 -13.19
CA PHE A 276 10.25 -9.40 -11.83
C PHE A 276 11.78 -9.38 -11.70
N GLY A 277 12.49 -9.76 -12.76
CA GLY A 277 13.95 -9.82 -12.83
C GLY A 277 14.56 -11.16 -12.40
N LEU A 278 13.76 -12.24 -12.41
CA LEU A 278 14.20 -13.59 -12.06
C LEU A 278 14.41 -14.45 -13.31
N THR A 279 15.34 -15.41 -13.22
CA THR A 279 15.65 -16.34 -14.32
C THR A 279 15.55 -17.81 -13.93
N ASN A 280 15.50 -18.13 -12.64
CA ASN A 280 15.30 -19.50 -12.14
C ASN A 280 14.30 -19.50 -10.97
N THR A 281 13.27 -20.34 -11.05
CA THR A 281 12.13 -20.41 -10.13
C THR A 281 11.87 -21.82 -9.57
N VAL A 282 12.88 -22.69 -9.66
CA VAL A 282 12.77 -24.09 -9.21
C VAL A 282 14.07 -24.63 -8.62
N GLY A 283 15.22 -24.14 -9.08
CA GLY A 283 16.51 -24.35 -8.42
C GLY A 283 16.73 -23.33 -7.30
N MET A 284 17.90 -23.42 -6.68
CA MET A 284 18.32 -22.57 -5.56
C MET A 284 19.76 -22.09 -5.76
N ALA A 285 20.10 -20.94 -5.17
CA ALA A 285 21.43 -20.35 -5.28
C ALA A 285 22.46 -21.01 -4.34
N CYS A 286 22.02 -21.37 -3.13
CA CYS A 286 22.85 -21.98 -2.11
C CYS A 286 23.23 -23.43 -2.46
N PRO A 287 24.41 -23.90 -2.01
CA PRO A 287 24.78 -25.30 -2.19
C PRO A 287 23.75 -26.24 -1.55
N PRO A 288 23.51 -27.43 -2.14
CA PRO A 288 22.57 -28.40 -1.57
C PRO A 288 22.90 -28.75 -0.11
N GLY A 289 21.90 -28.67 0.76
CA GLY A 289 22.03 -28.96 2.19
C GLY A 289 22.59 -27.81 3.04
N VAL A 290 22.91 -26.65 2.44
CA VAL A 290 23.31 -25.44 3.15
C VAL A 290 22.08 -24.54 3.33
N PRO A 291 21.65 -24.22 4.56
CA PRO A 291 20.53 -23.33 4.79
C PRO A 291 20.89 -21.89 4.38
N ALA A 292 19.89 -21.12 3.94
CA ALA A 292 20.09 -19.74 3.50
C ALA A 292 20.77 -18.88 4.57
N SER A 293 20.50 -19.16 5.86
CA SER A 293 21.08 -18.44 7.00
C SER A 293 22.58 -18.60 7.19
N GLU A 294 23.17 -19.65 6.64
CA GLU A 294 24.62 -19.93 6.69
C GLU A 294 25.28 -19.78 5.32
N CYS A 295 24.48 -19.44 4.31
CA CYS A 295 24.90 -19.40 2.92
C CYS A 295 25.58 -18.07 2.57
N SER A 296 26.71 -18.14 1.86
CA SER A 296 27.41 -16.97 1.34
C SER A 296 27.75 -17.15 -0.13
N SER A 297 27.69 -16.06 -0.89
CA SER A 297 28.10 -16.03 -2.30
C SER A 297 29.58 -16.35 -2.54
N ALA A 298 30.41 -16.30 -1.49
CA ALA A 298 31.81 -16.71 -1.53
C ALA A 298 32.01 -18.23 -1.32
N MET A 299 30.97 -18.98 -0.94
CA MET A 299 31.07 -20.40 -0.62
C MET A 299 31.25 -21.25 -1.89
N PRO A 300 32.10 -22.30 -1.86
CA PRO A 300 32.18 -23.27 -2.97
C PRO A 300 30.81 -23.89 -3.28
N GLY A 301 30.44 -23.88 -4.56
CA GLY A 301 29.15 -24.43 -5.02
C GLY A 301 27.99 -23.45 -4.98
N PHE A 302 28.17 -22.23 -4.47
CA PHE A 302 27.18 -21.17 -4.61
C PHE A 302 27.02 -20.81 -6.10
N ASN A 303 25.78 -20.61 -6.55
CA ASN A 303 25.47 -20.31 -7.94
C ASN A 303 25.00 -18.87 -8.15
N LEU A 304 25.88 -18.03 -8.69
CA LEU A 304 25.60 -16.64 -9.10
C LEU A 304 25.22 -16.49 -10.59
N SER A 305 25.13 -17.59 -11.34
CA SER A 305 24.93 -17.51 -12.81
C SER A 305 23.51 -17.12 -13.21
N GLN A 306 22.56 -17.15 -12.28
CA GLN A 306 21.15 -16.88 -12.48
C GLN A 306 20.58 -16.08 -11.31
N ASN A 307 19.46 -15.39 -11.56
CA ASN A 307 18.69 -14.74 -10.50
C ASN A 307 17.63 -15.73 -10.01
N TYR A 308 17.85 -16.28 -8.80
CA TYR A 308 17.02 -17.32 -8.22
C TYR A 308 15.87 -16.75 -7.39
N LEU A 309 14.69 -17.35 -7.55
CA LEU A 309 13.54 -17.17 -6.66
C LEU A 309 13.88 -17.67 -5.25
N PHE A 310 14.60 -18.78 -5.14
CA PHE A 310 14.93 -19.43 -3.88
C PHE A 310 16.41 -19.29 -3.54
N ALA A 311 16.69 -18.95 -2.28
CA ALA A 311 18.02 -18.97 -1.70
C ALA A 311 18.47 -20.41 -1.46
N ASP A 312 17.71 -21.15 -0.67
CA ASP A 312 17.88 -22.57 -0.40
C ASP A 312 16.64 -23.35 -0.89
N HIS A 313 16.35 -24.52 -0.33
CA HIS A 313 15.24 -25.34 -0.79
C HIS A 313 13.85 -24.85 -0.39
N PHE A 314 13.76 -23.77 0.40
CA PHE A 314 12.51 -23.28 0.98
C PHE A 314 12.40 -21.76 1.00
N HIS A 315 13.47 -21.06 1.35
CA HIS A 315 13.49 -19.61 1.57
C HIS A 315 13.71 -18.82 0.28
N PRO A 316 13.08 -17.65 0.14
CA PRO A 316 13.27 -16.77 -1.00
C PRO A 316 14.67 -16.12 -1.03
N GLY A 317 15.12 -15.72 -2.22
CA GLY A 317 16.34 -14.91 -2.36
C GLY A 317 16.17 -13.44 -1.94
N PRO A 318 17.26 -12.66 -1.77
CA PRO A 318 17.23 -11.24 -1.42
C PRO A 318 16.32 -10.40 -2.32
N GLN A 319 16.39 -10.61 -3.64
CA GLN A 319 15.55 -9.88 -4.61
C GLN A 319 14.05 -10.10 -4.35
N VAL A 320 13.69 -11.31 -3.89
CA VAL A 320 12.30 -11.67 -3.62
C VAL A 320 11.85 -11.07 -2.28
N HIS A 321 12.71 -10.99 -1.28
CA HIS A 321 12.45 -10.18 -0.08
C HIS A 321 12.21 -8.70 -0.43
N THR A 322 12.97 -8.13 -1.37
CA THR A 322 12.72 -6.78 -1.87
C THR A 322 11.37 -6.65 -2.57
N ILE A 323 10.98 -7.63 -3.40
CA ILE A 323 9.66 -7.65 -4.04
C ILE A 323 8.54 -7.70 -2.98
N ILE A 324 8.68 -8.53 -1.95
CA ILE A 324 7.71 -8.63 -0.83
C ILE A 324 7.61 -7.30 -0.08
N ALA A 325 8.73 -6.67 0.26
CA ALA A 325 8.76 -5.38 0.94
C ALA A 325 8.06 -4.29 0.11
N GLN A 326 8.36 -4.23 -1.19
CA GLN A 326 7.74 -3.26 -2.10
C GLN A 326 6.23 -3.52 -2.28
N TYR A 327 5.81 -4.78 -2.29
CA TYR A 327 4.40 -5.14 -2.36
C TYR A 327 3.64 -4.70 -1.10
N ILE A 328 4.13 -5.06 0.09
CA ILE A 328 3.53 -4.64 1.37
C ILE A 328 3.53 -3.11 1.47
N GLN A 329 4.61 -2.45 1.06
CA GLN A 329 4.67 -0.99 0.98
C GLN A 329 3.53 -0.42 0.13
N SER A 330 3.28 -1.01 -1.04
CA SER A 330 2.24 -0.54 -1.97
C SER A 330 0.83 -0.62 -1.39
N ILE A 331 0.59 -1.56 -0.46
CA ILE A 331 -0.67 -1.71 0.27
C ILE A 331 -0.78 -0.61 1.33
N ILE A 332 0.30 -0.41 2.11
CA ILE A 332 0.32 0.54 3.23
C ILE A 332 0.11 1.99 2.74
N VAL A 333 0.70 2.38 1.62
CA VAL A 333 0.61 3.77 1.12
C VAL A 333 -0.66 4.08 0.33
N ALA A 334 -1.33 3.05 -0.22
CA ALA A 334 -2.45 3.26 -1.13
C ALA A 334 -3.61 4.08 -0.53
N PRO A 335 -4.03 3.86 0.75
CA PRO A 335 -5.07 4.69 1.35
C PRO A 335 -4.70 6.18 1.41
N VAL A 336 -3.45 6.51 1.74
CA VAL A 336 -2.96 7.90 1.79
C VAL A 336 -3.02 8.52 0.40
N GLN A 337 -2.49 7.82 -0.61
CA GLN A 337 -2.51 8.27 -2.00
C GLN A 337 -3.95 8.57 -2.47
N VAL A 338 -4.91 7.70 -2.15
CA VAL A 338 -6.29 7.86 -2.62
C VAL A 338 -7.04 8.99 -1.93
N THR A 339 -6.60 9.43 -0.73
CA THR A 339 -7.18 10.61 -0.04
C THR A 339 -6.96 11.93 -0.77
N TYR A 340 -5.94 12.02 -1.63
CA TYR A 340 -5.67 13.23 -2.43
C TYR A 340 -6.82 13.60 -3.36
N LEU A 341 -7.65 12.63 -3.78
CA LEU A 341 -8.83 12.92 -4.62
C LEU A 341 -9.77 13.91 -3.92
N ASN A 342 -10.03 13.71 -2.63
CA ASN A 342 -10.91 14.58 -1.86
C ASN A 342 -10.28 15.98 -1.67
N GLN A 343 -8.96 16.05 -1.42
CA GLN A 343 -8.24 17.31 -1.33
C GLN A 343 -8.33 18.14 -2.63
N SER A 344 -8.30 17.47 -3.79
CA SER A 344 -8.45 18.16 -5.09
C SER A 344 -9.82 18.83 -5.23
N ILE A 345 -10.92 18.20 -4.82
CA ILE A 345 -12.27 18.81 -4.84
C ILE A 345 -12.31 20.09 -4.00
N GLN A 346 -11.72 20.06 -2.81
CA GLN A 346 -11.67 21.23 -1.92
C GLN A 346 -10.90 22.39 -2.58
N SER A 347 -9.79 22.10 -3.26
CA SER A 347 -8.98 23.10 -3.95
C SER A 347 -9.73 23.81 -5.10
N MET A 348 -10.59 23.11 -5.84
CA MET A 348 -11.39 23.69 -6.93
C MET A 348 -12.37 24.76 -6.42
N VAL A 349 -12.99 24.54 -5.26
CA VAL A 349 -13.88 25.52 -4.62
C VAL A 349 -13.11 26.72 -4.08
N GLN A 350 -11.92 26.49 -3.50
CA GLN A 350 -11.05 27.58 -3.06
C GLN A 350 -10.67 28.54 -4.20
N ASP A 351 -10.48 28.01 -5.41
CA ASP A 351 -10.10 28.83 -6.56
C ASP A 351 -11.23 29.73 -7.07
N SER A 352 -12.47 29.24 -7.12
CA SER A 352 -13.62 30.07 -7.49
C SER A 352 -13.97 31.09 -6.41
N ARG A 353 -13.82 30.72 -5.12
CA ARG A 353 -13.99 31.63 -3.98
C ARG A 353 -13.04 32.82 -4.04
N ALA A 354 -11.78 32.64 -4.44
CA ALA A 354 -10.84 33.75 -4.57
C ALA A 354 -11.29 34.79 -5.62
N THR A 355 -11.95 34.34 -6.69
CA THR A 355 -12.55 35.21 -7.71
C THR A 355 -13.79 35.92 -7.14
N LEU A 356 -14.64 35.20 -6.40
CA LEU A 356 -15.80 35.78 -5.72
C LEU A 356 -15.38 36.80 -4.65
N ASP A 357 -14.30 36.55 -3.90
CA ASP A 357 -13.75 37.49 -2.91
C ASP A 357 -13.31 38.78 -3.58
N SER A 358 -12.66 38.68 -4.75
CA SER A 358 -12.31 39.86 -5.54
C SER A 358 -13.55 40.65 -5.97
N ARG A 359 -14.66 39.97 -6.31
CA ARG A 359 -15.94 40.63 -6.62
C ARG A 359 -16.55 41.28 -5.38
N TYR A 360 -16.58 40.61 -4.22
CA TYR A 360 -17.06 41.20 -2.97
C TYR A 360 -16.29 42.48 -2.62
N GLN A 361 -14.97 42.48 -2.79
CA GLN A 361 -14.16 43.67 -2.57
C GLN A 361 -14.55 44.83 -3.51
N GLN A 362 -14.82 44.56 -4.78
CA GLN A 362 -15.34 45.58 -5.71
C GLN A 362 -16.70 46.12 -5.28
N LEU A 363 -17.63 45.23 -4.86
CA LEU A 363 -18.98 45.61 -4.43
C LEU A 363 -18.97 46.49 -3.17
N ARG A 364 -17.96 46.34 -2.31
CA ARG A 364 -17.79 47.18 -1.11
C ARG A 364 -17.23 48.57 -1.41
N GLN A 365 -16.72 48.80 -2.61
CA GLN A 365 -16.21 50.11 -3.02
C GLN A 365 -17.15 50.84 -3.97
N GLY A 366 -18.01 50.12 -4.69
CA GLY A 366 -18.98 50.69 -5.63
C GLY A 366 -20.31 51.07 -5.00
N GLU A 367 -20.93 52.14 -5.52
CA GLU A 367 -22.36 52.40 -5.36
C GLU A 367 -23.08 51.87 -6.60
N ASN A 368 -23.71 50.71 -6.49
CA ASN A 368 -24.49 50.15 -7.59
C ASN A 368 -25.93 50.67 -7.51
N PRO A 369 -26.48 51.26 -8.60
CA PRO A 369 -27.88 51.65 -8.63
C PRO A 369 -28.81 50.45 -8.42
N VAL A 370 -29.91 50.64 -7.67
CA VAL A 370 -30.94 49.60 -7.55
C VAL A 370 -31.45 49.21 -8.94
N GLY A 371 -31.52 47.91 -9.19
CA GLY A 371 -31.90 47.35 -10.47
C GLY A 371 -30.76 47.17 -11.48
N SER A 372 -29.52 47.52 -11.13
CA SER A 372 -28.37 47.30 -12.00
C SER A 372 -27.95 45.83 -12.03
N LEU A 373 -27.55 45.36 -13.22
CA LEU A 373 -26.92 44.06 -13.43
C LEU A 373 -25.40 44.22 -13.51
N GLY A 374 -24.67 43.45 -12.72
CA GLY A 374 -23.22 43.29 -12.80
C GLY A 374 -22.81 41.94 -13.37
N MET A 375 -21.64 41.90 -14.01
CA MET A 375 -21.01 40.68 -14.49
C MET A 375 -19.54 40.69 -14.09
N PHE A 376 -19.01 39.54 -13.72
CA PHE A 376 -17.61 39.36 -13.40
C PHE A 376 -17.11 38.00 -13.89
N GLY A 377 -15.79 37.90 -14.02
CA GLY A 377 -15.14 36.65 -14.35
C GLY A 377 -13.67 36.69 -13.98
N GLY A 378 -13.08 35.51 -13.85
CA GLY A 378 -11.68 35.38 -13.45
C GLY A 378 -11.14 34.02 -13.86
N TYR A 379 -9.84 34.01 -14.17
CA TYR A 379 -9.07 32.79 -14.34
C TYR A 379 -8.05 32.68 -13.22
N ARG A 380 -7.92 31.48 -12.65
CA ARG A 380 -6.91 31.17 -11.66
C ARG A 380 -6.13 29.94 -12.10
N GLY A 381 -4.84 30.14 -12.31
CA GLY A 381 -3.86 29.08 -12.46
C GLY A 381 -3.05 28.94 -11.18
N GLY A 382 -2.71 27.71 -10.80
CA GLY A 382 -1.90 27.44 -9.62
C GLY A 382 -0.98 26.26 -9.82
N TYR A 383 0.20 26.31 -9.21
CA TYR A 383 1.05 25.15 -8.98
C TYR A 383 0.95 24.79 -7.51
N GLN A 384 0.64 23.53 -7.22
CA GLN A 384 0.58 23.00 -5.87
C GLN A 384 1.70 21.99 -5.71
N ARG A 385 2.53 22.16 -4.68
CA ARG A 385 3.51 21.17 -4.25
C ARG A 385 2.94 20.45 -3.03
N TYR A 386 3.01 19.13 -3.03
CA TYR A 386 2.69 18.29 -1.89
C TYR A 386 4.03 17.91 -1.26
N ASP A 387 4.26 18.37 -0.04
CA ASP A 387 5.50 18.18 0.70
C ASP A 387 5.16 17.39 1.98
N ASP A 388 4.80 16.12 1.79
CA ASP A 388 4.49 15.18 2.87
C ASP A 388 5.66 14.20 3.03
N ASN A 389 6.80 14.71 3.54
CA ASN A 389 7.95 14.01 4.17
C ASN A 389 8.33 12.57 3.73
N GLY A 390 8.01 12.15 2.51
CA GLY A 390 8.22 10.80 1.99
C GLY A 390 8.18 10.71 0.47
N ALA A 391 7.41 11.57 -0.21
CA ALA A 391 7.45 11.73 -1.66
C ALA A 391 7.08 13.16 -2.09
N ASP A 392 7.91 13.77 -2.95
CA ASP A 392 7.63 15.06 -3.57
C ASP A 392 6.47 14.93 -4.58
N GLY A 393 5.31 15.51 -4.26
CA GLY A 393 4.18 15.59 -5.17
C GLY A 393 4.03 16.97 -5.80
N HIS A 394 3.41 17.03 -6.98
CA HIS A 394 3.03 18.30 -7.60
C HIS A 394 1.72 18.21 -8.38
N GLY A 395 1.08 19.36 -8.59
CA GLY A 395 -0.13 19.45 -9.40
C GLY A 395 -0.31 20.83 -9.99
N ASN A 396 -0.95 20.86 -11.16
CA ASN A 396 -1.39 22.11 -11.78
C ASN A 396 -2.90 22.23 -11.60
N ARG A 397 -3.32 23.42 -11.19
CA ARG A 397 -4.71 23.80 -10.99
C ARG A 397 -5.12 24.87 -11.99
N ASN A 398 -6.28 24.70 -12.61
CA ASN A 398 -6.80 25.67 -13.57
C ASN A 398 -8.29 25.83 -13.34
N ASN A 399 -8.73 27.04 -13.01
CA ASN A 399 -10.12 27.37 -12.75
C ASN A 399 -10.54 28.59 -13.56
N LEU A 400 -11.70 28.50 -14.21
CA LEU A 400 -12.37 29.62 -14.86
C LEU A 400 -13.72 29.84 -14.16
N THR A 401 -13.93 31.04 -13.64
CA THR A 401 -15.16 31.45 -12.96
C THR A 401 -15.83 32.58 -13.72
N VAL A 402 -17.16 32.51 -13.88
CA VAL A 402 -18.00 33.57 -14.43
C VAL A 402 -19.22 33.72 -13.55
N GLY A 403 -19.61 34.96 -13.25
CA GLY A 403 -20.79 35.24 -12.45
C GLY A 403 -21.50 36.52 -12.83
N VAL A 404 -22.73 36.62 -12.34
CA VAL A 404 -23.62 37.76 -12.51
C VAL A 404 -24.25 38.13 -11.18
N ASP A 405 -24.52 39.41 -10.99
CA ASP A 405 -25.16 39.93 -9.79
C ASP A 405 -26.20 41.00 -10.13
N TYR A 406 -27.18 41.13 -9.25
CA TYR A 406 -28.28 42.07 -9.38
C TYR A 406 -28.46 42.84 -8.06
N GLN A 407 -28.45 44.17 -8.15
CA GLN A 407 -28.66 45.05 -7.01
C GLN A 407 -30.16 45.12 -6.67
N LEU A 408 -30.60 44.30 -5.72
CA LEU A 408 -32.01 44.17 -5.33
C LEU A 408 -32.50 45.38 -4.53
N HIS A 409 -31.65 45.91 -3.65
CA HIS A 409 -31.89 47.07 -2.79
C HIS A 409 -30.59 47.85 -2.64
N GLU A 410 -30.62 49.12 -2.23
CA GLU A 410 -29.43 49.91 -1.82
C GLU A 410 -28.45 49.16 -0.88
N GLN A 411 -28.92 48.18 -0.11
CA GLN A 411 -28.14 47.46 0.90
C GLN A 411 -27.90 45.99 0.57
N ILE A 412 -28.62 45.43 -0.42
CA ILE A 412 -28.66 43.98 -0.67
C ILE A 412 -28.43 43.72 -2.15
N LEU A 413 -27.45 42.86 -2.42
CA LEU A 413 -27.17 42.30 -3.74
C LEU A 413 -27.26 40.77 -3.68
N LEU A 414 -27.77 40.20 -4.75
CA LEU A 414 -27.83 38.75 -4.99
C LEU A 414 -27.13 38.44 -6.29
N GLY A 415 -26.42 37.32 -6.33
CA GLY A 415 -25.74 36.88 -7.54
C GLY A 415 -25.62 35.36 -7.63
N GLY A 416 -25.20 34.92 -8.79
CA GLY A 416 -24.88 33.54 -9.09
C GLY A 416 -23.59 33.45 -9.89
N LEU A 417 -22.86 32.36 -9.71
CA LEU A 417 -21.68 32.05 -10.50
C LEU A 417 -21.64 30.59 -10.90
N ILE A 418 -20.91 30.33 -11.96
CA ILE A 418 -20.47 29.00 -12.36
C ILE A 418 -18.95 29.00 -12.50
N ALA A 419 -18.34 27.85 -12.22
CA ALA A 419 -16.90 27.67 -12.42
C ALA A 419 -16.59 26.29 -13.00
N GLY A 420 -15.59 26.24 -13.88
CA GLY A 420 -15.03 25.01 -14.43
C GLY A 420 -13.57 24.84 -14.00
N SER A 421 -13.20 23.63 -13.57
CA SER A 421 -11.83 23.29 -13.18
C SER A 421 -11.29 22.12 -14.01
N LEU A 422 -10.01 22.20 -14.39
CA LEU A 422 -9.29 21.15 -15.12
C LEU A 422 -7.88 21.02 -14.55
N ASP A 423 -7.71 20.05 -13.66
CA ASP A 423 -6.50 19.89 -12.88
C ASP A 423 -5.77 18.60 -13.28
N LYS A 424 -4.45 18.65 -13.22
CA LYS A 424 -3.57 17.49 -13.39
C LYS A 424 -2.73 17.33 -12.15
N GLN A 425 -2.90 16.21 -11.47
CA GLN A 425 -2.32 15.95 -10.17
C GLN A 425 -1.34 14.78 -10.25
N ARG A 426 -0.17 14.96 -9.65
CA ARG A 426 0.85 13.95 -9.36
C ARG A 426 1.18 14.08 -7.88
N SER A 427 0.18 13.81 -7.04
CA SER A 427 0.22 14.10 -5.61
C SER A 427 1.27 13.28 -4.84
N ASP A 428 1.82 12.24 -5.47
CA ASP A 428 2.93 11.43 -4.99
C ASP A 428 3.72 10.93 -6.22
N GLU A 429 4.99 10.57 -6.06
CA GLU A 429 5.84 10.09 -7.18
C GLU A 429 5.25 8.87 -7.91
N ASN A 430 4.42 8.10 -7.21
CA ASN A 430 3.80 6.88 -7.65
C ASN A 430 2.27 7.00 -7.76
N TYR A 431 1.70 8.20 -7.64
CA TYR A 431 0.26 8.41 -7.76
C TYR A 431 -0.10 9.66 -8.57
N ARG A 432 -0.94 9.48 -9.60
CA ARG A 432 -1.41 10.57 -10.46
C ARG A 432 -2.86 10.40 -10.86
N TYR A 433 -3.51 11.51 -11.18
CA TYR A 433 -4.88 11.55 -11.70
C TYR A 433 -5.17 12.88 -12.40
N ASN A 434 -6.19 12.88 -13.26
CA ASN A 434 -6.80 14.10 -13.79
C ASN A 434 -8.10 14.37 -13.03
N ALA A 435 -8.34 15.63 -12.65
CA ALA A 435 -9.56 16.03 -11.95
C ALA A 435 -10.28 17.14 -12.72
N GLY A 436 -11.52 16.88 -13.11
CA GLY A 436 -12.40 17.85 -13.75
C GLY A 436 -13.55 18.22 -12.82
N GLY A 437 -13.93 19.50 -12.77
CA GLY A 437 -14.98 19.97 -11.87
C GLY A 437 -15.89 21.01 -12.51
N PHE A 438 -17.18 20.95 -12.20
CA PHE A 438 -18.16 22.00 -12.51
C PHE A 438 -18.88 22.44 -11.23
N GLN A 439 -18.76 23.73 -10.92
CA GLN A 439 -19.35 24.35 -9.74
C GLN A 439 -20.46 25.31 -10.15
N ALA A 440 -21.51 25.36 -9.33
CA ALA A 440 -22.48 26.44 -9.32
C ALA A 440 -22.59 27.00 -7.89
N ALA A 441 -22.70 28.31 -7.76
CA ALA A 441 -22.93 28.95 -6.46
C ALA A 441 -23.90 30.12 -6.57
N VAL A 442 -24.61 30.35 -5.47
CA VAL A 442 -25.39 31.57 -5.25
C VAL A 442 -24.74 32.35 -4.12
N PHE A 443 -24.75 33.66 -4.24
CA PHE A 443 -24.07 34.52 -3.28
C PHE A 443 -24.87 35.81 -3.01
N SER A 444 -24.61 36.42 -1.87
CA SER A 444 -25.19 37.69 -1.47
C SER A 444 -24.14 38.58 -0.82
N HIS A 445 -24.31 39.89 -1.03
CA HIS A 445 -23.59 40.95 -0.34
C HIS A 445 -24.62 41.85 0.35
N LEU A 446 -24.46 42.06 1.65
CA LEU A 446 -25.27 42.96 2.45
C LEU A 446 -24.38 44.05 3.06
N ARG A 447 -24.84 45.29 3.00
CA ARG A 447 -24.14 46.43 3.62
C ARG A 447 -25.10 47.30 4.42
N ALA A 448 -24.77 47.52 5.68
CA ALA A 448 -25.48 48.40 6.59
C ALA A 448 -24.49 49.42 7.18
N GLY A 449 -24.33 50.55 6.50
CA GLY A 449 -23.33 51.56 6.85
C GLY A 449 -21.91 51.02 6.75
N GLN A 450 -21.22 50.96 7.89
CA GLN A 450 -19.84 50.45 8.00
C GLN A 450 -19.78 48.93 8.15
N ALA A 451 -20.89 48.28 8.52
CA ALA A 451 -20.96 46.83 8.64
C ALA A 451 -21.31 46.19 7.29
N TRP A 452 -20.73 45.03 7.02
CA TRP A 452 -21.02 44.25 5.83
C TRP A 452 -21.05 42.75 6.13
N LEU A 453 -21.81 42.02 5.31
CA LEU A 453 -21.99 40.58 5.39
C LEU A 453 -22.03 39.98 3.99
N ASP A 454 -21.14 39.03 3.73
CA ASP A 454 -21.06 38.25 2.52
C ASP A 454 -21.40 36.80 2.82
N GLY A 455 -22.24 36.20 1.98
CA GLY A 455 -22.60 34.80 2.10
C GLY A 455 -22.67 34.11 0.75
N ASP A 456 -22.14 32.89 0.67
CA ASP A 456 -22.25 32.03 -0.51
C ASP A 456 -22.62 30.59 -0.14
N ILE A 457 -23.40 29.95 -1.02
CA ILE A 457 -23.72 28.52 -0.99
C ILE A 457 -23.37 27.96 -2.36
N HIS A 458 -22.65 26.85 -2.38
CA HIS A 458 -22.12 26.28 -3.61
C HIS A 458 -22.26 24.76 -3.66
N TYR A 459 -22.33 24.25 -4.88
CA TYR A 459 -22.30 22.84 -5.22
C TYR A 459 -21.28 22.61 -6.33
N LEU A 460 -20.49 21.56 -6.22
CA LEU A 460 -19.48 21.13 -7.17
C LEU A 460 -19.73 19.65 -7.50
N SER A 461 -19.74 19.32 -8.80
CA SER A 461 -19.63 17.96 -9.30
C SER A 461 -18.24 17.77 -9.89
N ALA A 462 -17.59 16.66 -9.57
CA ALA A 462 -16.23 16.35 -10.01
C ALA A 462 -16.12 14.95 -10.62
N THR A 463 -15.21 14.80 -11.57
CA THR A 463 -14.84 13.53 -12.20
C THR A 463 -13.34 13.35 -12.08
N PHE A 464 -12.91 12.18 -11.61
CA PHE A 464 -11.51 11.77 -11.57
C PHE A 464 -11.27 10.71 -12.63
N SER A 465 -10.45 11.05 -13.60
CA SER A 465 -10.06 10.14 -14.67
C SER A 465 -8.58 9.87 -14.63
N ASP A 466 -8.17 8.75 -15.23
CA ASP A 466 -6.77 8.34 -15.30
C ASP A 466 -6.10 8.29 -13.92
N ILE A 467 -6.85 7.82 -12.90
CA ILE A 467 -6.27 7.54 -11.59
C ILE A 467 -5.29 6.41 -11.79
N GLN A 468 -4.03 6.62 -11.45
CA GLN A 468 -2.96 5.65 -11.65
C GLN A 468 -2.08 5.56 -10.41
N ARG A 469 -1.99 4.35 -9.86
CA ARG A 469 -1.03 3.98 -8.82
C ARG A 469 0.06 3.12 -9.44
N SER A 470 1.30 3.61 -9.38
CA SER A 470 2.47 2.92 -9.93
C SER A 470 3.20 2.16 -8.84
N ILE A 471 3.50 0.90 -9.08
CA ILE A 471 4.03 -0.02 -8.08
C ILE A 471 5.28 -0.68 -8.65
N THR A 472 6.39 -0.60 -7.92
CA THR A 472 7.62 -1.32 -8.27
C THR A 472 7.59 -2.67 -7.58
N LEU A 473 7.93 -3.74 -8.30
CA LEU A 473 8.03 -5.12 -7.82
C LEU A 473 9.30 -5.74 -8.44
N GLY A 474 10.44 -5.53 -7.81
CA GLY A 474 11.74 -5.89 -8.36
C GLY A 474 12.02 -5.09 -9.62
N ALA A 475 12.22 -5.79 -10.75
CA ALA A 475 12.39 -5.14 -12.05
C ALA A 475 11.07 -4.68 -12.69
N LEU A 476 9.91 -5.16 -12.20
CA LEU A 476 8.61 -4.83 -12.75
C LEU A 476 8.16 -3.46 -12.22
N ARG A 477 7.74 -2.55 -13.12
CA ARG A 477 6.92 -1.40 -12.75
C ARG A 477 5.51 -1.62 -13.28
N ARG A 478 4.56 -1.82 -12.37
CA ARG A 478 3.14 -2.01 -12.64
C ARG A 478 2.38 -0.69 -12.47
N VAL A 479 1.27 -0.56 -13.18
CA VAL A 479 0.33 0.55 -12.99
C VAL A 479 -1.06 -0.03 -12.81
N GLU A 480 -1.67 0.28 -11.68
CA GLU A 480 -3.09 0.05 -11.43
C GLU A 480 -3.86 1.31 -11.80
N ALA A 481 -4.99 1.15 -12.50
CA ALA A 481 -5.75 2.26 -13.05
C ALA A 481 -7.21 2.25 -12.60
N GLY A 482 -7.78 3.42 -12.33
CA GLY A 482 -9.15 3.59 -11.88
C GLY A 482 -9.77 4.91 -12.31
N GLU A 483 -11.06 5.06 -12.03
CA GLU A 483 -11.85 6.26 -12.27
C GLU A 483 -12.86 6.41 -11.13
N ALA A 484 -13.14 7.63 -10.71
CA ALA A 484 -14.07 7.93 -9.63
C ALA A 484 -14.86 9.21 -9.92
N ASN A 485 -15.97 9.40 -9.23
CA ASN A 485 -16.74 10.64 -9.27
C ASN A 485 -16.79 11.24 -7.87
N GLY A 486 -16.97 12.55 -7.78
CA GLY A 486 -17.12 13.22 -6.51
C GLY A 486 -18.06 14.40 -6.57
N ARG A 487 -18.43 14.88 -5.39
CA ARG A 487 -19.29 16.04 -5.20
C ARG A 487 -18.88 16.78 -3.94
N LEU A 488 -19.12 18.08 -3.93
CA LEU A 488 -19.00 18.91 -2.74
C LEU A 488 -20.16 19.87 -2.69
N TRP A 489 -20.67 20.12 -1.50
CA TRP A 489 -21.55 21.24 -1.24
C TRP A 489 -21.10 21.93 0.04
N GLY A 490 -21.32 23.23 0.11
CA GLY A 490 -20.85 24.00 1.24
C GLY A 490 -21.45 25.38 1.28
N ALA A 491 -21.13 26.08 2.35
CA ALA A 491 -21.51 27.45 2.59
C ALA A 491 -20.36 28.22 3.23
N ARG A 492 -20.36 29.53 2.99
CA ARG A 492 -19.41 30.45 3.61
C ARG A 492 -20.12 31.72 4.01
N LEU A 493 -19.73 32.24 5.16
CA LEU A 493 -20.19 33.51 5.69
C LEU A 493 -18.97 34.34 6.10
N THR A 494 -18.88 35.57 5.61
CA THR A 494 -17.84 36.52 5.97
C THR A 494 -18.48 37.82 6.41
N SER A 495 -18.10 38.34 7.57
CA SER A 495 -18.62 39.60 8.10
C SER A 495 -17.47 40.52 8.48
N GLY A 496 -17.72 41.81 8.52
CA GLY A 496 -16.76 42.75 9.09
C GLY A 496 -17.30 44.17 9.18
N TYR A 497 -16.40 45.06 9.61
CA TYR A 497 -16.74 46.44 9.94
C TYR A 497 -15.63 47.38 9.48
N ASP A 498 -16.01 48.43 8.76
CA ASP A 498 -15.08 49.36 8.13
C ASP A 498 -14.95 50.67 8.90
N PHE A 499 -13.78 50.88 9.50
CA PHE A 499 -13.40 52.18 10.03
C PHE A 499 -12.89 53.07 8.91
N SER A 500 -13.56 54.19 8.67
CA SER A 500 -13.04 55.27 7.82
C SER A 500 -11.97 56.04 8.59
N VAL A 501 -10.70 55.75 8.31
CA VAL A 501 -9.55 56.44 8.91
C VAL A 501 -9.29 57.74 8.17
N MET A 502 -9.36 57.69 6.84
CA MET A 502 -9.25 58.84 5.94
C MET A 502 -10.25 58.66 4.78
N PRO A 503 -10.56 59.71 4.00
CA PRO A 503 -11.43 59.58 2.82
C PRO A 503 -10.94 58.53 1.81
N TRP A 504 -9.63 58.31 1.75
CA TRP A 504 -8.96 57.35 0.88
C TRP A 504 -8.56 56.04 1.59
N LEU A 505 -8.84 55.90 2.89
CA LEU A 505 -8.39 54.75 3.69
C LEU A 505 -9.51 54.21 4.57
N THR A 506 -9.94 52.98 4.29
CA THR A 506 -10.81 52.20 5.17
C THR A 506 -10.09 50.97 5.68
N THR A 507 -10.33 50.60 6.93
CA THR A 507 -9.70 49.43 7.54
C THR A 507 -10.59 48.85 8.61
N GLY A 508 -10.46 47.56 8.92
CA GLY A 508 -11.16 47.01 10.07
C GLY A 508 -11.21 45.48 10.11
N PRO A 509 -11.81 44.94 11.18
CA PRO A 509 -11.81 43.51 11.43
C PRO A 509 -12.73 42.77 10.47
N MET A 510 -12.38 41.52 10.18
CA MET A 510 -13.24 40.55 9.53
C MET A 510 -13.28 39.22 10.28
N LEU A 511 -14.42 38.56 10.21
CA LEU A 511 -14.64 37.20 10.68
C LEU A 511 -15.20 36.38 9.51
N GLN A 512 -14.68 35.18 9.34
CA GLN A 512 -15.09 34.24 8.31
C GLN A 512 -15.39 32.88 8.92
N TYR A 513 -16.43 32.24 8.42
CA TYR A 513 -16.74 30.84 8.70
C TYR A 513 -17.06 30.13 7.39
N THR A 514 -16.34 29.04 7.13
CA THR A 514 -16.50 28.21 5.94
C THR A 514 -16.84 26.79 6.36
N TRP A 515 -17.83 26.20 5.69
CA TRP A 515 -18.25 24.83 5.91
C TRP A 515 -18.44 24.10 4.59
N ASP A 516 -17.65 23.04 4.38
CA ASP A 516 -17.69 22.24 3.16
C ASP A 516 -17.84 20.75 3.51
N TYR A 517 -18.72 20.06 2.79
CA TYR A 517 -18.87 18.62 2.80
C TYR A 517 -18.53 18.07 1.42
N SER A 518 -17.53 17.20 1.34
CA SER A 518 -17.13 16.54 0.10
C SER A 518 -17.25 15.02 0.20
N HIS A 519 -17.64 14.42 -0.90
CA HIS A 519 -17.79 12.98 -1.06
C HIS A 519 -17.16 12.55 -2.38
N VAL A 520 -16.28 11.56 -2.33
CA VAL A 520 -15.74 10.85 -3.51
C VAL A 520 -16.26 9.43 -3.46
N ASN A 521 -16.91 8.98 -4.53
CA ASN A 521 -17.39 7.62 -4.65
C ASN A 521 -16.20 6.66 -4.61
N GLY A 522 -16.40 5.50 -3.99
CA GLY A 522 -15.48 4.39 -4.06
C GLY A 522 -15.29 3.92 -5.50
N TYR A 523 -14.13 3.32 -5.76
CA TYR A 523 -13.79 2.78 -7.06
C TYR A 523 -12.96 1.50 -6.93
N SER A 524 -12.96 0.70 -7.99
CA SER A 524 -12.09 -0.47 -8.11
C SER A 524 -11.05 -0.20 -9.19
N GLU A 525 -9.80 -0.56 -8.91
CA GLU A 525 -8.77 -0.61 -9.95
C GLU A 525 -9.16 -1.67 -11.00
N LYS A 526 -8.85 -1.39 -12.27
CA LYS A 526 -9.37 -2.12 -13.44
C LYS A 526 -8.76 -3.52 -13.62
N SER A 527 -7.58 -3.77 -13.05
CA SER A 527 -6.90 -5.05 -13.18
C SER A 527 -7.34 -6.04 -12.09
N ALA A 528 -7.02 -7.32 -12.28
CA ALA A 528 -7.25 -8.39 -11.30
C ALA A 528 -5.92 -9.01 -10.85
N THR A 529 -4.89 -8.19 -10.67
CA THR A 529 -3.59 -8.65 -10.16
C THR A 529 -3.56 -8.59 -8.63
N SER A 530 -2.57 -9.23 -8.01
CA SER A 530 -2.28 -9.20 -6.57
C SER A 530 -2.16 -7.80 -5.98
N THR A 531 -1.85 -6.80 -6.80
CA THR A 531 -1.74 -5.40 -6.37
C THR A 531 -3.01 -4.60 -6.55
N SER A 532 -4.03 -5.10 -7.25
CA SER A 532 -5.23 -4.31 -7.49
C SER A 532 -6.09 -4.19 -6.25
N MET A 533 -6.61 -2.99 -6.02
CA MET A 533 -7.35 -2.63 -4.81
C MET A 533 -8.74 -2.10 -5.14
N ARG A 534 -9.61 -2.18 -4.13
CA ARG A 534 -10.92 -1.52 -4.12
C ARG A 534 -10.92 -0.50 -2.99
N PHE A 535 -11.29 0.73 -3.33
CA PHE A 535 -11.38 1.82 -2.39
C PHE A 535 -12.84 2.13 -2.11
N GLY A 536 -13.20 2.24 -0.84
CA GLY A 536 -14.53 2.66 -0.41
C GLY A 536 -14.77 4.15 -0.66
N ASP A 537 -16.01 4.58 -0.40
CA ASP A 537 -16.38 5.98 -0.43
C ASP A 537 -15.54 6.81 0.55
N GLN A 538 -15.14 8.02 0.12
CA GLN A 538 -14.40 8.96 0.95
C GLN A 538 -15.27 10.16 1.27
N ASN A 539 -15.48 10.43 2.56
CA ASN A 539 -16.19 11.61 3.04
C ASN A 539 -15.21 12.54 3.75
N ALA A 540 -15.25 13.84 3.46
CA ALA A 540 -14.50 14.84 4.22
C ALA A 540 -15.39 16.01 4.62
N HIS A 541 -15.13 16.53 5.81
CA HIS A 541 -15.81 17.67 6.39
C HIS A 541 -14.76 18.73 6.70
N SER A 542 -14.92 19.91 6.14
CA SER A 542 -14.05 21.06 6.42
C SER A 542 -14.86 22.13 7.14
N GLN A 543 -14.37 22.57 8.29
CA GLN A 543 -14.92 23.69 9.04
C GLN A 543 -13.76 24.63 9.36
N VAL A 544 -13.76 25.82 8.75
CA VAL A 544 -12.67 26.77 8.88
C VAL A 544 -13.22 28.09 9.41
N GLY A 545 -12.82 28.43 10.63
CA GLY A 545 -13.01 29.76 11.19
C GLY A 545 -11.78 30.62 10.92
N GLY A 546 -12.00 31.85 10.47
CA GLY A 546 -10.95 32.84 10.22
C GLY A 546 -11.28 34.17 10.89
N ALA A 547 -10.26 34.84 11.40
CA ALA A 547 -10.33 36.24 11.80
C ALA A 547 -9.17 36.98 11.14
N GLY A 548 -9.44 38.17 10.63
CA GLY A 548 -8.46 38.96 9.88
C GLY A 548 -8.68 40.45 10.07
N TRP A 549 -7.79 41.24 9.46
CA TRP A 549 -7.88 42.69 9.48
C TRP A 549 -7.63 43.23 8.08
N ARG A 550 -8.63 43.91 7.53
CA ARG A 550 -8.59 44.42 6.17
C ARG A 550 -8.07 45.85 6.10
N LEU A 551 -7.38 46.17 5.03
CA LEU A 551 -6.96 47.50 4.64
C LEU A 551 -7.38 47.76 3.18
N ASP A 552 -8.08 48.85 2.93
CA ASP A 552 -8.50 49.29 1.61
C ASP A 552 -8.04 50.72 1.36
N ILE A 553 -7.35 50.93 0.24
CA ILE A 553 -6.86 52.23 -0.21
C ILE A 553 -7.60 52.62 -1.49
N ARG A 554 -8.27 53.76 -1.46
CA ARG A 554 -9.00 54.34 -2.60
C ARG A 554 -8.15 55.44 -3.25
N ASP A 555 -7.51 55.10 -4.37
CA ASP A 555 -6.97 56.09 -5.32
C ASP A 555 -7.97 56.30 -6.48
N THR A 556 -7.80 57.35 -7.30
CA THR A 556 -8.77 57.76 -8.34
C THR A 556 -8.93 56.76 -9.49
N THR A 557 -8.01 55.81 -9.64
CA THR A 557 -8.01 54.86 -10.77
C THR A 557 -7.73 53.42 -10.33
N ILE A 558 -6.99 53.22 -9.24
CA ILE A 558 -6.62 51.90 -8.75
C ILE A 558 -7.08 51.77 -7.30
N HIS A 559 -7.95 50.80 -7.06
CA HIS A 559 -8.38 50.45 -5.72
C HIS A 559 -7.56 49.25 -5.24
N SER A 560 -6.74 49.47 -4.22
CA SER A 560 -5.85 48.44 -3.64
C SER A 560 -6.41 47.96 -2.31
N TRP A 561 -6.31 46.66 -2.04
CA TRP A 561 -6.76 46.08 -0.78
C TRP A 561 -5.85 44.94 -0.34
N ALA A 562 -5.83 44.69 0.97
CA ALA A 562 -5.17 43.56 1.62
C ALA A 562 -6.01 43.11 2.83
N GLN A 563 -6.00 41.82 3.15
CA GLN A 563 -6.75 41.24 4.28
C GLN A 563 -6.00 40.11 4.97
#